data_AF-A0A7I8IYR7-F1
#
_entry.id   AF-A0A7I8IYR7-F1
#
_cell.length_a   1.000
_cell.length_b   1.000
_cell.length_c   1.000
_cell.angle_alpha   90.00
_cell.angle_beta   90.00
_cell.angle_gamma   90.00
#
_symmetry.space_group_name_H-M   'P 1'
#
loop_
_entity.id
_entity.type
_entity.pdbx_description
1 polymer ?
#
loop_
_entity_poly.entity_id
_entity_poly.type
_entity_poly.pdbx_seq_one_letter_code
_entity_poly.pdbx_strand_id
1 'polypeptide(L)'
;MGEEECLPLIAGGGLSPTSNAWEILCRVAKLLGRAWKLLFPLLFIYLITSTLLLFGNYITIMPLIVDMVKKLFAMKTEDPSSSEFLALLRGIIEDIRELAAAEVGMMLPFPALVVPLDRVINALAMAAKKEKMTFKDLLYKITRTWKGLFSTLLYSNFLSFGYIFFWLLLRFAFLFHFGHYLPPFASSAITIVPGLALLLYLQMVWTQGVVVSVTEEGRYGLTALGRAAELIQGRIRLWLGVNCLKFLIFAGWYLIMILLRKVTNPLITLAVSFYPMLLVSVFCLAVDVAFYNECRKAAEGNP
;
A
#
# COMPACT_ATOMS: atom_id res chain seq x y z
N MET A 1 -30.25 -9.86 20.99
CA MET A 1 -30.13 -11.33 21.06
C MET A 1 -29.16 -11.76 19.96
N GLY A 2 -27.90 -12.08 20.20
CA GLY A 2 -27.12 -12.12 21.43
C GLY A 2 -25.96 -11.14 21.42
N GLU A 3 -25.66 -10.61 22.60
CA GLU A 3 -24.42 -9.90 22.89
C GLU A 3 -23.36 -10.96 23.17
N GLU A 4 -22.34 -11.08 22.32
CA GLU A 4 -21.12 -11.79 22.70
C GLU A 4 -20.25 -10.85 23.54
N GLU A 5 -20.32 -11.05 24.86
CA GLU A 5 -19.42 -10.51 25.85
C GLU A 5 -17.97 -10.91 25.52
N CYS A 6 -17.13 -9.93 25.17
CA CYS A 6 -15.68 -10.11 25.33
C CYS A 6 -15.35 -9.94 26.81
N LEU A 7 -15.13 -11.07 27.49
CA LEU A 7 -14.58 -11.18 28.83
C LEU A 7 -13.32 -10.30 29.04
N PRO A 8 -13.15 -9.68 30.22
CA PRO A 8 -11.92 -9.01 30.60
C PRO A 8 -10.98 -10.03 31.28
N LEU A 9 -9.81 -10.30 30.69
CA LEU A 9 -8.76 -11.08 31.33
C LEU A 9 -7.52 -10.20 31.56
N ILE A 10 -7.57 -9.55 32.72
CA ILE A 10 -6.54 -9.38 33.77
C ILE A 10 -5.11 -8.97 33.37
N ALA A 11 -4.66 -7.95 34.11
CA ALA A 11 -3.34 -7.38 34.21
C ALA A 11 -2.24 -8.36 34.65
N GLY A 12 -1.02 -8.12 34.15
CA GLY A 12 0.22 -8.56 34.79
C GLY A 12 1.04 -9.57 33.99
N GLY A 13 2.18 -9.11 33.47
CA GLY A 13 3.34 -9.96 33.19
C GLY A 13 3.43 -10.56 31.78
N GLY A 14 4.35 -10.03 30.96
CA GLY A 14 4.95 -10.74 29.83
C GLY A 14 4.00 -11.18 28.72
N LEU A 15 3.36 -10.25 28.02
CA LEU A 15 2.44 -10.56 26.92
C LEU A 15 3.14 -11.19 25.72
N SER A 16 2.69 -12.38 25.34
CA SER A 16 3.08 -13.08 24.11
C SER A 16 2.53 -12.37 22.86
N PRO A 17 3.23 -12.46 21.70
CA PRO A 17 2.81 -11.80 20.46
C PRO A 17 1.44 -12.23 19.93
N THR A 18 0.98 -13.45 20.27
CA THR A 18 -0.25 -14.06 19.74
C THR A 18 -1.51 -13.51 20.40
N SER A 19 -1.46 -13.13 21.67
CA SER A 19 -2.59 -12.49 22.38
C SER A 19 -2.98 -11.15 21.73
N ASN A 20 -1.97 -10.37 21.33
CA ASN A 20 -2.17 -9.04 20.75
C ASN A 20 -2.77 -9.08 19.34
N ALA A 21 -2.42 -10.07 18.52
CA ALA A 21 -2.88 -10.15 17.13
C ALA A 21 -4.38 -10.50 17.05
N TRP A 22 -4.83 -11.48 17.83
CA TRP A 22 -6.24 -11.85 17.91
C TRP A 22 -7.09 -10.69 18.44
N GLU A 23 -6.59 -9.97 19.45
CA GLU A 23 -7.29 -8.80 19.98
C GLU A 23 -7.45 -7.68 18.95
N ILE A 24 -6.41 -7.44 18.13
CA ILE A 24 -6.48 -6.50 17.00
C ILE A 24 -7.51 -6.96 15.96
N LEU A 25 -7.54 -8.25 15.61
CA LEU A 25 -8.52 -8.81 14.68
C LEU A 25 -9.96 -8.60 15.17
N CYS A 26 -10.23 -8.93 16.43
CA CYS A 26 -11.54 -8.73 17.06
C CYS A 26 -11.93 -7.24 17.09
N ARG A 27 -10.98 -6.33 17.37
CA ARG A 27 -11.22 -4.88 17.31
C ARG A 27 -11.53 -4.43 15.89
N VAL A 28 -10.79 -4.92 14.89
CA VAL A 28 -11.01 -4.62 13.47
C VAL A 28 -12.38 -5.11 13.01
N ALA A 29 -12.78 -6.34 13.37
CA ALA A 29 -14.10 -6.87 13.07
C ALA A 29 -15.22 -5.99 13.68
N LYS A 30 -15.06 -5.57 14.95
CA LYS A 30 -16.00 -4.64 15.61
C LYS A 30 -16.03 -3.27 14.94
N LEU A 31 -14.89 -2.75 14.47
CA LEU A 31 -14.80 -1.47 13.76
C LEU A 31 -15.54 -1.55 12.42
N LEU A 32 -15.26 -2.59 11.62
CA LEU A 32 -15.91 -2.82 10.35
C LEU A 32 -17.42 -3.02 10.51
N GLY A 33 -17.86 -3.80 11.50
CA GLY A 33 -19.28 -4.01 11.79
C GLY A 33 -20.01 -2.71 12.13
N ARG A 34 -19.40 -1.82 12.93
CA ARG A 34 -19.97 -0.50 13.25
C ARG A 34 -20.01 0.42 12.03
N ALA A 35 -18.97 0.41 11.22
CA ALA A 35 -18.84 1.29 10.07
C ALA A 35 -19.56 0.76 8.81
N TRP A 36 -20.05 -0.48 8.82
CA TRP A 36 -20.53 -1.18 7.61
C TRP A 36 -21.56 -0.40 6.80
N LYS A 37 -22.53 0.25 7.45
CA LYS A 37 -23.56 1.06 6.77
C LYS A 37 -22.99 2.23 5.97
N LEU A 38 -21.88 2.81 6.43
CA LEU A 38 -21.17 3.90 5.75
C LEU A 38 -20.10 3.35 4.79
N LEU A 39 -19.44 2.25 5.15
CA LEU A 39 -18.43 1.60 4.32
C LEU A 39 -19.01 1.01 3.05
N PHE A 40 -20.21 0.42 3.09
CA PHE A 40 -20.82 -0.23 1.92
C PHE A 40 -20.94 0.70 0.69
N PRO A 41 -21.55 1.90 0.77
CA PRO A 41 -21.59 2.81 -0.38
C PRO A 41 -20.20 3.33 -0.78
N LEU A 42 -19.29 3.54 0.17
CA LEU A 42 -17.92 3.98 -0.10
C LEU A 42 -17.09 2.91 -0.82
N LEU A 43 -17.25 1.66 -0.40
CA LEU A 43 -16.67 0.48 -1.04
C LEU A 43 -17.17 0.34 -2.47
N PHE A 44 -18.47 0.57 -2.70
CA PHE A 44 -19.03 0.53 -4.04
C PHE A 44 -18.44 1.61 -4.96
N ILE A 45 -18.30 2.84 -4.46
CA ILE A 45 -17.63 3.93 -5.21
C ILE A 45 -16.17 3.59 -5.46
N TYR A 46 -15.45 3.13 -4.43
CA TYR A 46 -14.05 2.71 -4.54
C TYR A 46 -13.87 1.57 -5.54
N LEU A 47 -14.80 0.61 -5.55
CA LEU A 47 -14.84 -0.52 -6.47
C LEU A 47 -15.00 -0.06 -7.92
N ILE A 48 -15.96 0.82 -8.20
CA ILE A 48 -16.20 1.37 -9.53
C ILE A 48 -14.97 2.14 -10.01
N THR A 49 -14.44 3.06 -9.20
CA THR A 49 -13.27 3.85 -9.57
C THR A 49 -12.05 2.97 -9.81
N SER A 50 -11.80 1.99 -8.92
CA SER A 50 -10.66 1.07 -9.07
C SER A 50 -10.82 0.18 -10.30
N THR A 51 -12.04 -0.26 -10.61
CA THR A 51 -12.33 -1.07 -11.80
C THR A 51 -12.11 -0.26 -13.08
N LEU A 52 -12.59 0.98 -13.14
CA LEU A 52 -12.37 1.88 -14.28
C LEU A 52 -10.88 2.16 -14.50
N LEU A 53 -10.13 2.41 -13.42
CA LEU A 53 -8.67 2.58 -13.49
C LEU A 53 -7.98 1.31 -13.95
N LEU A 54 -8.39 0.13 -13.48
CA LEU A 54 -7.83 -1.14 -13.91
C LEU A 54 -8.05 -1.36 -15.41
N PHE A 55 -9.28 -1.19 -15.90
CA PHE A 55 -9.57 -1.36 -17.32
C PHE A 55 -8.86 -0.32 -18.18
N GLY A 56 -8.81 0.94 -17.75
CA GLY A 56 -8.05 1.99 -18.45
C GLY A 56 -6.56 1.65 -18.53
N ASN A 57 -5.97 1.18 -17.43
CA ASN A 57 -4.57 0.74 -17.42
C ASN A 57 -4.37 -0.48 -18.32
N TYR A 58 -5.25 -1.48 -18.24
CA TYR A 58 -5.14 -2.69 -19.04
C TYR A 58 -5.20 -2.39 -20.54
N ILE A 59 -6.14 -1.55 -20.98
CA ILE A 59 -6.31 -1.21 -22.40
C ILE A 59 -5.13 -0.36 -22.91
N THR A 60 -4.60 0.57 -22.10
CA THR A 60 -3.54 1.48 -22.55
C THR A 60 -2.14 0.88 -22.41
N ILE A 61 -1.83 0.25 -21.28
CA ILE A 61 -0.47 -0.19 -20.94
C ILE A 61 -0.17 -1.58 -21.52
N MET A 62 -1.14 -2.51 -21.50
CA MET A 62 -0.88 -3.90 -21.91
C MET A 62 -0.41 -4.02 -23.37
N PRO A 63 -1.00 -3.30 -24.35
CA PRO A 63 -0.50 -3.34 -25.73
C PRO A 63 0.96 -2.88 -25.85
N LEU A 64 1.32 -1.80 -25.15
CA LEU A 64 2.69 -1.25 -25.14
C LEU A 64 3.69 -2.27 -24.55
N ILE A 65 3.34 -2.90 -23.43
CA ILE A 65 4.18 -3.94 -22.83
C ILE A 65 4.35 -5.13 -23.78
N VAL A 66 3.27 -5.60 -24.40
CA VAL A 66 3.32 -6.73 -25.33
C VAL A 66 4.19 -6.40 -26.55
N ASP A 67 4.09 -5.18 -27.07
CA ASP A 67 4.88 -4.73 -28.21
C ASP A 67 6.37 -4.58 -27.87
N MET A 68 6.68 -3.93 -26.74
CA MET A 68 8.05 -3.84 -26.20
C MET A 68 8.68 -5.22 -26.01
N VAL A 69 7.94 -6.16 -25.42
CA VAL A 69 8.43 -7.52 -25.18
C VAL A 69 8.71 -8.23 -26.51
N LYS A 70 7.84 -8.09 -27.52
CA LYS A 70 8.07 -8.63 -28.86
C LYS A 70 9.33 -8.04 -29.50
N LYS A 71 9.49 -6.72 -29.49
CA LYS A 71 10.68 -6.03 -30.00
C LYS A 71 11.95 -6.46 -29.26
N LEU A 72 11.88 -6.61 -27.94
CA LEU A 72 13.00 -7.07 -27.10
C LEU A 72 13.41 -8.51 -27.43
N PHE A 73 12.45 -9.40 -27.68
CA PHE A 73 12.75 -10.76 -28.11
C PHE A 73 13.34 -10.81 -29.52
N ALA A 74 12.84 -9.99 -30.45
CA ALA A 74 13.39 -9.87 -31.80
C ALA A 74 14.85 -9.37 -31.79
N MET A 75 15.19 -8.39 -30.94
CA MET A 75 16.58 -7.89 -30.85
C MET A 75 17.60 -8.95 -30.45
N LYS A 76 17.18 -10.03 -29.74
CA LYS A 76 18.13 -11.09 -29.33
C LYS A 76 18.68 -11.88 -30.50
N THR A 77 17.98 -11.88 -31.64
CA THR A 77 18.38 -12.63 -32.83
C THR A 77 19.06 -11.76 -33.89
N GLU A 78 19.07 -10.44 -33.70
CA GLU A 78 19.64 -9.48 -34.65
C GLU A 78 21.10 -9.12 -34.33
N ASP A 79 21.88 -8.83 -35.38
CA ASP A 79 23.24 -8.30 -35.25
C ASP A 79 23.19 -6.87 -34.68
N PRO A 80 23.91 -6.55 -33.57
CA PRO A 80 23.94 -5.22 -32.96
C PRO A 80 24.36 -4.08 -33.90
N SER A 81 25.04 -4.39 -35.00
CA SER A 81 25.47 -3.42 -36.01
C SER A 81 24.49 -3.26 -37.18
N SER A 82 23.41 -4.05 -37.22
CA SER A 82 22.42 -4.00 -38.30
C SER A 82 21.48 -2.80 -38.16
N SER A 83 20.97 -2.32 -39.30
CA SER A 83 19.91 -1.31 -39.33
C SER A 83 18.61 -1.80 -38.69
N GLU A 84 18.37 -3.11 -38.70
CA GLU A 84 17.18 -3.73 -38.10
C GLU A 84 17.25 -3.69 -36.56
N PHE A 85 18.43 -3.95 -35.99
CA PHE A 85 18.66 -3.79 -34.55
C PHE A 85 18.43 -2.33 -34.09
N LEU A 86 18.95 -1.36 -34.83
CA LEU A 86 18.73 0.06 -34.53
C LEU A 86 17.27 0.49 -34.66
N ALA A 87 16.53 -0.07 -35.63
CA ALA A 87 15.10 0.17 -35.79
C ALA A 87 14.29 -0.40 -34.60
N LEU A 88 14.61 -1.62 -34.15
CA LEU A 88 13.98 -2.22 -32.97
C LEU A 88 14.27 -1.42 -31.70
N LEU A 89 15.51 -0.97 -31.51
CA LEU A 89 15.89 -0.14 -30.37
C LEU A 89 15.12 1.17 -30.34
N ARG A 90 14.98 1.84 -31.49
CA ARG A 90 14.18 3.06 -31.60
C ARG A 90 12.71 2.80 -31.26
N GLY A 91 12.14 1.71 -31.78
CA GLY A 91 10.77 1.31 -31.47
C GLY A 91 10.55 1.08 -29.96
N ILE A 92 11.52 0.49 -29.26
CA ILE A 92 11.45 0.31 -27.80
C ILE A 92 11.50 1.65 -27.06
N ILE A 93 12.37 2.58 -27.50
CA ILE A 93 12.45 3.92 -26.91
C ILE A 93 11.13 4.68 -27.10
N GLU A 94 10.50 4.55 -28.26
CA GLU A 94 9.18 5.12 -28.55
C GLU A 94 8.11 4.52 -27.64
N ASP A 95 8.06 3.19 -27.48
CA ASP A 95 7.12 2.54 -26.56
C ASP A 95 7.34 2.98 -25.11
N ILE A 96 8.59 3.14 -24.66
CA ILE A 96 8.90 3.66 -23.32
C ILE A 96 8.36 5.08 -23.15
N ARG A 97 8.49 5.92 -24.18
CA ARG A 97 7.97 7.29 -24.17
C ARG A 97 6.45 7.30 -24.12
N GLU A 98 5.79 6.44 -24.90
CA GLU A 98 4.34 6.28 -24.88
C GLU A 98 3.85 5.74 -23.54
N LEU A 99 4.57 4.79 -22.94
CA LEU A 99 4.28 4.27 -21.61
C LEU A 99 4.39 5.36 -20.54
N ALA A 100 5.43 6.19 -20.61
CA ALA A 100 5.59 7.32 -19.71
C ALA A 100 4.45 8.35 -19.89
N ALA A 101 4.05 8.63 -21.13
CA ALA A 101 2.93 9.52 -21.43
C ALA A 101 1.59 8.95 -20.90
N ALA A 102 1.37 7.64 -21.07
CA ALA A 102 0.21 6.94 -20.53
C ALA A 102 0.18 7.01 -19.00
N GLU A 103 1.31 6.78 -18.33
CA GLU A 103 1.41 6.86 -16.86
C GLU A 103 1.11 8.27 -16.34
N VAL A 104 1.61 9.31 -17.00
CA VAL A 104 1.27 10.72 -16.70
C VAL A 104 -0.22 10.98 -16.91
N GLY A 105 -0.80 10.50 -18.01
CA GLY A 105 -2.25 10.60 -18.27
C GLY A 105 -3.08 9.93 -17.17
N MET A 106 -2.61 8.80 -16.66
CA MET A 106 -3.26 8.05 -15.57
C MET A 106 -3.09 8.69 -14.19
N MET A 107 -2.21 9.69 -14.03
CA MET A 107 -2.18 10.52 -12.82
C MET A 107 -3.39 11.48 -12.73
N LEU A 108 -3.99 11.86 -13.86
CA LEU A 108 -5.14 12.76 -13.89
C LEU A 108 -6.37 12.23 -13.11
N PRO A 109 -6.76 10.93 -13.22
CA PRO A 109 -7.83 10.36 -12.40
C PRO A 109 -7.40 9.99 -10.96
N PHE A 110 -6.13 10.14 -10.58
CA PHE A 110 -5.64 9.79 -9.24
C PHE A 110 -6.44 10.45 -8.09
N PRO A 111 -6.83 11.74 -8.14
CA PRO A 111 -7.72 12.34 -7.15
C PRO A 111 -9.04 11.58 -6.93
N ALA A 112 -9.60 10.97 -7.98
CA ALA A 112 -10.84 10.20 -7.89
C ALA A 112 -10.67 8.92 -7.05
N LEU A 113 -9.44 8.40 -6.91
CA LEU A 113 -9.10 7.28 -6.02
C LEU A 113 -8.82 7.74 -4.58
N VAL A 114 -8.21 8.93 -4.43
CA VAL A 114 -7.87 9.50 -3.12
C VAL A 114 -9.12 9.87 -2.32
N VAL A 115 -10.17 10.37 -2.97
CA VAL A 115 -11.39 10.80 -2.27
C VAL A 115 -12.11 9.63 -1.56
N PRO A 116 -12.38 8.48 -2.20
CA PRO A 116 -12.93 7.30 -1.52
C PRO A 116 -12.03 6.76 -0.41
N LEU A 117 -10.71 6.75 -0.63
CA LEU A 117 -9.73 6.30 0.36
C LEU A 117 -9.79 7.16 1.63
N ASP A 118 -9.82 8.49 1.49
CA ASP A 118 -10.02 9.42 2.60
C ASP A 118 -11.31 9.12 3.37
N ARG A 119 -12.42 8.89 2.65
CA ARG A 119 -13.72 8.61 3.29
C ARG A 119 -13.70 7.30 4.08
N VAL A 120 -13.05 6.26 3.56
CA VAL A 120 -12.92 4.98 4.25
C VAL A 120 -12.12 5.16 5.55
N ILE A 121 -10.99 5.85 5.50
CA ILE A 121 -10.17 6.13 6.69
C ILE A 121 -10.96 6.97 7.71
N ASN A 122 -11.65 8.02 7.26
CA ASN A 122 -12.51 8.84 8.11
C ASN A 122 -13.63 8.01 8.76
N ALA A 123 -14.36 7.20 7.98
CA ALA A 123 -15.43 6.35 8.52
C ALA A 123 -14.91 5.37 9.58
N LEU A 124 -13.75 4.76 9.35
CA LEU A 124 -13.10 3.85 10.30
C LEU A 124 -12.64 4.58 11.57
N ALA A 125 -12.02 5.76 11.42
CA ALA A 125 -11.53 6.55 12.55
C ALA A 125 -12.69 7.02 13.45
N MET A 126 -13.80 7.43 12.85
CA MET A 126 -15.02 7.85 13.57
C MET A 126 -15.71 6.67 14.26
N ALA A 127 -15.79 5.50 13.59
CA ALA A 127 -16.30 4.28 14.18
C ALA A 127 -15.46 3.81 15.39
N ALA A 128 -14.15 4.08 15.37
CA ALA A 128 -13.27 3.83 16.51
C ALA A 128 -13.59 4.74 17.71
N LYS A 129 -13.96 6.00 17.46
CA LYS A 129 -14.41 6.97 18.48
C LYS A 129 -15.87 6.78 18.93
N LYS A 130 -16.61 5.84 18.33
CA LYS A 130 -18.06 5.61 18.56
C LYS A 130 -18.94 6.82 18.25
N GLU A 131 -18.48 7.71 17.38
CA GLU A 131 -19.24 8.90 16.98
C GLU A 131 -20.37 8.52 16.00
N LYS A 132 -21.58 9.06 16.21
CA LYS A 132 -22.69 8.89 15.27
C LYS A 132 -22.54 9.91 14.15
N MET A 133 -22.40 9.44 12.91
CA MET A 133 -22.28 10.32 11.75
C MET A 133 -23.11 9.83 10.57
N THR A 134 -23.58 10.78 9.77
CA THR A 134 -24.35 10.52 8.55
C THR A 134 -23.42 10.61 7.33
N PHE A 135 -23.77 9.92 6.24
CA PHE A 135 -23.03 10.02 4.96
C PHE A 135 -22.88 11.48 4.48
N LYS A 136 -23.86 12.35 4.76
CA LYS A 136 -23.79 13.78 4.44
C LYS A 136 -22.62 14.50 5.12
N ASP A 137 -22.33 14.13 6.37
CA ASP A 137 -21.25 14.74 7.13
C ASP A 137 -19.87 14.31 6.59
N LEU A 138 -19.77 13.06 6.14
CA LEU A 138 -18.60 12.56 5.41
C LEU A 138 -18.40 13.31 4.09
N LEU A 139 -19.48 13.66 3.38
CA LEU A 139 -19.40 14.43 2.14
C LEU A 139 -18.99 15.89 2.39
N TYR A 140 -19.50 16.54 3.45
CA TYR A 140 -19.14 17.92 3.77
C TYR A 140 -17.66 18.06 4.12
N LYS A 141 -17.10 17.05 4.81
CA LYS A 141 -15.67 17.00 5.12
C LYS A 141 -14.80 16.77 3.87
N ILE A 142 -15.38 16.60 2.67
CA ILE A 142 -14.65 16.31 1.43
C ILE A 142 -13.62 17.35 1.09
N THR A 143 -14.07 18.59 0.93
CA THR A 143 -13.26 19.67 0.36
C THR A 143 -12.05 20.02 1.22
N ARG A 144 -12.10 19.68 2.52
CA ARG A 144 -11.09 20.05 3.52
C ARG A 144 -9.98 19.02 3.69
N THR A 145 -10.25 17.71 3.63
CA THR A 145 -9.25 16.67 3.98
C THR A 145 -8.52 16.08 2.77
N TRP A 146 -9.17 15.98 1.61
CA TRP A 146 -8.62 15.27 0.46
C TRP A 146 -7.31 15.87 -0.08
N LYS A 147 -7.14 17.19 -0.02
CA LYS A 147 -5.91 17.88 -0.44
C LYS A 147 -4.74 17.51 0.47
N GLY A 148 -4.99 17.40 1.77
CA GLY A 148 -4.01 16.97 2.76
C GLY A 148 -3.56 15.54 2.52
N LEU A 149 -4.52 14.63 2.32
CA LEU A 149 -4.24 13.24 1.98
C LEU A 149 -3.48 13.10 0.65
N PHE A 150 -3.91 13.83 -0.40
CA PHE A 150 -3.25 13.84 -1.70
C PHE A 150 -1.79 14.29 -1.57
N SER A 151 -1.53 15.35 -0.81
CA SER A 151 -0.17 15.84 -0.54
C SER A 151 0.67 14.76 0.15
N THR A 152 0.15 14.12 1.20
CA THR A 152 0.86 13.04 1.90
C THR A 152 1.18 11.86 0.99
N LEU A 153 0.22 11.41 0.17
CA LEU A 153 0.44 10.33 -0.80
C LEU A 153 1.49 10.71 -1.85
N LEU A 154 1.47 11.95 -2.32
CA LEU A 154 2.46 12.45 -3.26
C LEU A 154 3.87 12.42 -2.65
N TYR A 155 4.05 12.95 -1.44
CA TYR A 155 5.33 12.88 -0.73
C TYR A 155 5.78 11.44 -0.46
N SER A 156 4.86 10.55 -0.02
CA SER A 156 5.17 9.13 0.18
C SER A 156 5.65 8.46 -1.11
N ASN A 157 5.01 8.72 -2.24
CA ASN A 157 5.42 8.17 -3.53
C ASN A 157 6.79 8.72 -3.97
N PHE A 158 7.01 10.03 -3.88
CA PHE A 158 8.32 10.63 -4.20
C PHE A 158 9.44 10.09 -3.31
N LEU A 159 9.20 9.94 -2.01
CA LEU A 159 10.16 9.35 -1.09
C LEU A 159 10.41 7.87 -1.41
N SER A 160 9.38 7.12 -1.83
CA SER A 160 9.52 5.73 -2.26
C SER A 160 10.41 5.60 -3.49
N PHE A 161 10.16 6.38 -4.54
CA PHE A 161 11.00 6.38 -5.74
C PHE A 161 12.41 6.86 -5.44
N GLY A 162 12.54 7.97 -4.70
CA GLY A 162 13.83 8.51 -4.29
C GLY A 162 14.65 7.50 -3.47
N TYR A 163 13.99 6.77 -2.57
CA TYR A 163 14.63 5.72 -1.79
C TYR A 163 15.13 4.56 -2.66
N ILE A 164 14.28 4.03 -3.54
CA ILE A 164 14.65 2.91 -4.43
C ILE A 164 15.83 3.32 -5.32
N PHE A 165 15.76 4.52 -5.90
CA PHE A 165 16.83 5.05 -6.75
C PHE A 165 18.14 5.22 -5.96
N PHE A 166 18.09 5.84 -4.78
CA PHE A 166 19.24 6.01 -3.90
C PHE A 166 19.85 4.67 -3.49
N TRP A 167 19.02 3.70 -3.10
CA TRP A 167 19.49 2.36 -2.72
C TRP A 167 20.14 1.61 -3.89
N LEU A 168 19.57 1.70 -5.10
CA LEU A 168 20.17 1.11 -6.30
C LEU A 168 21.52 1.74 -6.64
N LEU A 169 21.64 3.07 -6.56
CA LEU A 169 22.91 3.78 -6.75
C LEU A 169 23.96 3.37 -5.71
N LEU A 170 23.58 3.31 -4.44
CA LEU A 170 24.47 2.90 -3.36
C LEU A 170 24.94 1.46 -3.57
N ARG A 171 24.03 0.56 -3.94
CA ARG A 171 24.35 -0.84 -4.25
C ARG A 171 25.28 -0.95 -5.45
N PHE A 172 25.03 -0.19 -6.51
CA PHE A 172 25.89 -0.17 -7.69
C PHE A 172 27.30 0.32 -7.33
N ALA A 173 27.44 1.43 -6.61
CA ALA A 173 28.72 1.95 -6.15
C ALA A 173 29.45 0.94 -5.25
N PHE A 174 28.73 0.28 -4.34
CA PHE A 174 29.29 -0.74 -3.47
C PHE A 174 29.80 -1.97 -4.25
N LEU A 175 29.02 -2.47 -5.20
CA LEU A 175 29.43 -3.60 -6.04
C LEU A 175 30.58 -3.24 -6.97
N PHE A 176 30.61 -2.02 -7.50
CA PHE A 176 31.69 -1.54 -8.36
C PHE A 176 33.01 -1.47 -7.59
N HIS A 177 33.01 -0.98 -6.35
CA HIS A 177 34.23 -0.83 -5.57
C HIS A 177 34.67 -2.11 -4.83
N PHE A 178 33.72 -2.84 -4.24
CA PHE A 178 34.01 -3.99 -3.38
C PHE A 178 33.64 -5.36 -3.98
N GLY A 179 33.00 -5.39 -5.16
CA GLY A 179 32.44 -6.61 -5.74
C GLY A 179 33.47 -7.69 -6.10
N HIS A 180 34.72 -7.31 -6.31
CA HIS A 180 35.82 -8.25 -6.55
C HIS A 180 36.41 -8.86 -5.27
N TYR A 181 36.22 -8.21 -4.11
CA TYR A 181 36.83 -8.60 -2.83
C TYR A 181 35.91 -9.45 -1.96
N LEU A 182 34.58 -9.32 -2.15
CA LEU A 182 33.59 -10.01 -1.33
C LEU A 182 32.86 -11.10 -2.10
N PRO A 183 32.62 -12.26 -1.49
CA PRO A 183 31.69 -13.24 -2.05
C PRO A 183 30.31 -12.61 -2.32
N PRO A 184 29.62 -12.99 -3.41
CA PRO A 184 28.31 -12.41 -3.78
C PRO A 184 27.25 -12.47 -2.67
N PHE A 185 27.31 -13.51 -1.82
CA PHE A 185 26.43 -13.67 -0.68
C PHE A 185 26.69 -12.63 0.42
N ALA A 186 27.97 -12.37 0.73
CA ALA A 186 28.37 -11.41 1.75
C ALA A 186 28.04 -9.96 1.32
N SER A 187 28.34 -9.61 0.06
CA SER A 187 28.02 -8.28 -0.48
C SER A 187 26.50 -8.03 -0.54
N SER A 188 25.71 -9.06 -0.85
CA SER A 188 24.26 -9.01 -0.82
C SER A 188 23.73 -8.83 0.60
N ALA A 189 24.26 -9.57 1.59
CA ALA A 189 23.84 -9.42 2.98
C ALA A 189 24.09 -7.99 3.51
N ILE A 190 25.25 -7.40 3.20
CA ILE A 190 25.64 -6.05 3.66
C ILE A 190 24.77 -4.95 3.05
N THR A 191 24.29 -5.11 1.81
CA THR A 191 23.57 -4.04 1.09
C THR A 191 22.05 -4.23 1.05
N ILE A 192 21.58 -5.48 0.88
CA ILE A 192 20.16 -5.80 0.72
C ILE A 192 19.46 -5.79 2.06
N VAL A 193 20.03 -6.43 3.09
CA VAL A 193 19.38 -6.54 4.41
C VAL A 193 19.07 -5.17 5.02
N PRO A 194 20.03 -4.23 5.16
CA PRO A 194 19.72 -2.91 5.71
C PRO A 194 18.83 -2.08 4.79
N GLY A 195 18.96 -2.24 3.47
CA GLY A 195 18.08 -1.59 2.50
C GLY A 195 16.62 -2.02 2.69
N LEU A 196 16.37 -3.33 2.71
CA LEU A 196 15.03 -3.86 2.96
C LEU A 196 14.50 -3.47 4.34
N ALA A 197 15.33 -3.52 5.39
CA ALA A 197 14.93 -3.12 6.74
C ALA A 197 14.47 -1.65 6.79
N LEU A 198 15.23 -0.75 6.15
CA LEU A 198 14.89 0.67 6.09
C LEU A 198 13.66 0.92 5.21
N LEU A 199 13.53 0.23 4.07
CA LEU A 199 12.35 0.31 3.22
C LEU A 199 11.08 -0.10 3.98
N LEU A 200 11.14 -1.19 4.74
CA LEU A 200 10.02 -1.67 5.55
C LEU A 200 9.63 -0.65 6.63
N TYR A 201 10.62 -0.02 7.29
CA TYR A 201 10.37 1.07 8.24
C TYR A 201 9.76 2.31 7.55
N LEU A 202 10.24 2.70 6.38
CA LEU A 202 9.71 3.85 5.66
C LEU A 202 8.27 3.60 5.16
N GLN A 203 8.00 2.41 4.62
CA GLN A 203 6.64 1.99 4.23
C GLN A 203 5.66 2.06 5.39
N MET A 204 6.11 1.69 6.59
CA MET A 204 5.34 1.85 7.81
C MET A 204 5.01 3.32 8.10
N VAL A 205 6.03 4.19 8.09
CA VAL A 205 5.86 5.62 8.35
C VAL A 205 4.92 6.25 7.30
N TRP A 206 5.05 5.86 6.04
CA TRP A 206 4.17 6.34 4.96
C TRP A 206 2.73 5.90 5.16
N THR A 207 2.50 4.61 5.44
CA THR A 207 1.14 4.08 5.67
C THR A 207 0.47 4.75 6.87
N GLN A 208 1.20 4.95 7.96
CA GLN A 208 0.66 5.62 9.15
C GLN A 208 0.51 7.12 8.94
N GLY A 209 1.40 7.76 8.16
CA GLY A 209 1.28 9.17 7.81
C GLY A 209 0.04 9.47 6.96
N VAL A 210 -0.35 8.54 6.07
CA VAL A 210 -1.64 8.58 5.36
C VAL A 210 -2.80 8.63 6.34
N VAL A 211 -2.83 7.76 7.35
CA VAL A 211 -3.87 7.76 8.38
C VAL A 211 -3.85 9.08 9.17
N VAL A 212 -2.68 9.51 9.65
CA VAL A 212 -2.50 10.77 10.39
C VAL A 212 -3.03 11.95 9.58
N SER A 213 -2.77 12.00 8.27
CA SER A 213 -3.20 13.12 7.43
C SER A 213 -4.70 13.27 7.27
N VAL A 214 -5.44 12.18 7.50
CA VAL A 214 -6.91 12.15 7.49
C VAL A 214 -7.46 12.41 8.89
N THR A 215 -6.83 11.85 9.93
CA THR A 215 -7.34 11.88 11.30
C THR A 215 -6.96 13.12 12.10
N GLU A 216 -5.83 13.76 11.80
CA GLU A 216 -5.32 14.94 12.50
C GLU A 216 -5.44 16.18 11.59
N GLU A 217 -6.35 17.09 11.97
CA GLU A 217 -6.58 18.31 11.18
C GLU A 217 -5.33 19.20 11.17
N GLY A 218 -4.97 19.73 10.00
CA GLY A 218 -3.82 20.63 9.85
C GLY A 218 -2.46 19.94 9.70
N ARG A 219 -2.39 18.61 9.77
CA ARG A 219 -1.13 17.85 9.57
C ARG A 219 -1.21 17.06 8.27
N TYR A 220 -0.40 17.45 7.28
CA TYR A 220 -0.39 16.83 5.96
C TYR A 220 1.01 16.84 5.37
N GLY A 221 1.24 16.06 4.32
CA GLY A 221 2.54 15.95 3.67
C GLY A 221 3.62 15.43 4.63
N LEU A 222 4.79 16.06 4.59
CA LEU A 222 5.92 15.69 5.44
C LEU A 222 5.62 15.80 6.95
N THR A 223 4.77 16.75 7.37
CA THR A 223 4.38 16.89 8.78
C THR A 223 3.60 15.68 9.29
N ALA A 224 2.73 15.10 8.44
CA ALA A 224 2.02 13.88 8.78
C ALA A 224 2.96 12.66 8.86
N LEU A 225 3.96 12.59 7.96
CA LEU A 225 4.99 11.55 8.00
C LEU A 225 5.87 11.66 9.25
N GLY A 226 6.30 12.87 9.62
CA GLY A 226 7.08 13.10 10.84
C GLY A 226 6.30 12.69 12.09
N ARG A 227 5.02 13.09 12.17
CA ARG A 227 4.14 12.68 13.27
C ARG A 227 3.93 11.17 13.32
N ALA A 228 3.80 10.51 12.16
CA ALA A 228 3.72 9.06 12.12
C ALA A 228 5.00 8.41 12.67
N ALA A 229 6.19 8.90 12.29
CA ALA A 229 7.45 8.38 12.81
C ALA A 229 7.54 8.48 14.35
N GLU A 230 7.10 9.60 14.94
CA GLU A 230 7.02 9.78 16.40
C GLU A 230 6.08 8.76 17.06
N LEU A 231 4.88 8.56 16.53
CA LEU A 231 3.87 7.64 17.08
C LEU A 231 4.35 6.18 17.05
N ILE A 232 5.24 5.87 16.13
CA ILE A 232 5.77 4.53 15.88
C ILE A 232 6.97 4.21 16.78
N GLN A 233 7.70 5.24 17.21
CA GLN A 233 8.92 5.08 17.98
C GLN A 233 8.64 4.31 19.28
N GLY A 234 9.40 3.23 19.51
CA GLY A 234 9.22 2.34 20.66
C GLY A 234 8.15 1.24 20.52
N ARG A 235 7.40 1.20 19.40
CA ARG A 235 6.32 0.21 19.17
C ARG A 235 6.56 -0.74 18.00
N ILE A 236 7.82 -0.85 17.58
CA ILE A 236 8.21 -1.63 16.39
C ILE A 236 7.80 -3.11 16.47
N ARG A 237 7.74 -3.69 17.68
CA ARG A 237 7.31 -5.09 17.89
C ARG A 237 5.84 -5.30 17.57
N LEU A 238 4.97 -4.38 18.01
CA LEU A 238 3.53 -4.44 17.73
C LEU A 238 3.29 -4.30 16.22
N TRP A 239 4.00 -3.36 15.59
CA TRP A 239 3.95 -3.17 14.15
C TRP A 239 4.41 -4.40 13.37
N LEU A 240 5.51 -5.02 13.77
CA LEU A 240 6.02 -6.21 13.11
C LEU A 240 4.96 -7.33 13.16
N GLY A 241 4.31 -7.52 14.31
CA GLY A 241 3.19 -8.45 14.43
C GLY A 241 2.03 -8.14 13.47
N VAL A 242 1.61 -6.86 13.40
CA VAL A 242 0.54 -6.41 12.50
C VAL A 242 0.91 -6.60 11.03
N ASN A 243 2.16 -6.33 10.64
CA ASN A 243 2.59 -6.46 9.24
C ASN A 243 2.85 -7.90 8.85
N CYS A 244 3.36 -8.73 9.76
CA CYS A 244 3.40 -10.17 9.57
C CYS A 244 2.00 -10.73 9.32
N LEU A 245 0.99 -10.29 10.09
CA LEU A 245 -0.39 -10.69 9.87
C LEU A 245 -0.91 -10.26 8.48
N LYS A 246 -0.70 -9.01 8.07
CA LYS A 246 -1.06 -8.55 6.71
C LYS A 246 -0.34 -9.37 5.64
N PHE A 247 0.96 -9.60 5.81
CA PHE A 247 1.77 -10.39 4.88
C PHE A 247 1.24 -11.82 4.75
N LEU A 248 0.86 -12.48 5.85
CA LEU A 248 0.25 -13.81 5.82
C LEU A 248 -1.07 -13.82 5.05
N ILE A 249 -1.91 -12.80 5.23
CA ILE A 249 -3.18 -12.67 4.48
C ILE A 249 -2.89 -12.52 2.98
N PHE A 250 -1.96 -11.63 2.61
CA PHE A 250 -1.56 -11.45 1.20
C PHE A 250 -0.90 -12.70 0.60
N ALA A 251 -0.05 -13.39 1.35
CA ALA A 251 0.62 -14.61 0.91
C ALA A 251 -0.39 -15.76 0.70
N GLY A 252 -1.33 -15.95 1.63
CA GLY A 252 -2.42 -16.92 1.48
C GLY A 252 -3.30 -16.61 0.28
N TRP A 253 -3.67 -15.34 0.10
CA TRP A 253 -4.41 -14.88 -1.08
C TRP A 253 -3.65 -15.17 -2.38
N TYR A 254 -2.37 -14.79 -2.43
CA TYR A 254 -1.52 -15.03 -3.60
C TYR A 254 -1.38 -16.52 -3.94
N LEU A 255 -1.28 -17.39 -2.93
CA LEU A 255 -1.25 -18.84 -3.13
C LEU A 255 -2.56 -19.36 -3.75
N ILE A 256 -3.72 -18.92 -3.24
CA ILE A 256 -5.04 -19.25 -3.81
C ILE A 256 -5.10 -18.80 -5.27
N MET A 257 -4.57 -17.61 -5.58
CA MET A 257 -4.55 -17.09 -6.95
C MET A 257 -3.69 -17.93 -7.90
N ILE A 258 -2.53 -18.42 -7.46
CA ILE A 258 -1.69 -19.34 -8.25
C ILE A 258 -2.45 -20.63 -8.56
N LEU A 259 -3.16 -21.17 -7.57
CA LEU A 259 -3.95 -22.40 -7.74
C LEU A 259 -5.12 -22.18 -8.71
N LEU A 260 -5.85 -21.06 -8.56
CA LEU A 260 -6.98 -20.71 -9.43
C LEU A 260 -6.55 -20.46 -10.87
N ARG A 261 -5.38 -19.85 -11.10
CA ARG A 261 -4.84 -19.60 -12.45
C ARG A 261 -4.64 -20.88 -13.26
N LYS A 262 -4.40 -22.02 -12.59
CA LYS A 262 -4.21 -23.31 -13.27
C LYS A 262 -5.51 -23.95 -13.75
N VAL A 263 -6.65 -23.57 -13.15
CA VAL A 263 -7.94 -24.25 -13.34
C VAL A 263 -8.96 -23.36 -14.07
N THR A 264 -8.74 -22.05 -14.09
CA THR A 264 -9.71 -21.07 -14.59
C THR A 264 -9.20 -20.27 -15.79
N ASN A 265 -10.12 -19.68 -16.55
CA ASN A 265 -9.79 -18.75 -17.63
C ASN A 265 -9.10 -17.49 -17.06
N PRO A 266 -8.08 -16.93 -17.74
CA PRO A 266 -7.35 -15.74 -17.28
C PRO A 266 -8.25 -14.53 -16.94
N LEU A 267 -9.38 -14.34 -17.63
CA LEU A 267 -10.33 -13.27 -17.32
C LEU A 267 -11.05 -13.50 -15.98
N ILE A 268 -11.46 -14.73 -15.72
CA ILE A 268 -12.07 -15.12 -14.45
C ILE A 268 -11.02 -15.03 -13.34
N THR A 269 -9.79 -15.48 -13.58
CA THR A 269 -8.68 -15.31 -12.65
C THR A 269 -8.44 -13.82 -12.33
N LEU A 270 -8.49 -12.93 -13.32
CA LEU A 270 -8.32 -11.49 -13.11
C LEU A 270 -9.45 -10.89 -12.27
N ALA A 271 -10.71 -11.23 -12.55
CA ALA A 271 -11.85 -10.75 -11.77
C ALA A 271 -11.80 -11.26 -10.33
N VAL A 272 -11.53 -12.56 -10.15
CA VAL A 272 -11.43 -13.21 -8.84
C VAL A 272 -10.21 -12.72 -8.07
N SER A 273 -9.14 -12.28 -8.74
CA SER A 273 -7.97 -11.67 -8.06
C SER A 273 -8.27 -10.28 -7.55
N PHE A 274 -8.93 -9.46 -8.37
CA PHE A 274 -9.02 -8.03 -8.15
C PHE A 274 -10.03 -7.67 -7.06
N TYR A 275 -11.26 -8.21 -7.14
CA TYR A 275 -12.34 -7.79 -6.24
C TYR A 275 -12.10 -8.15 -4.77
N PRO A 276 -11.67 -9.37 -4.42
CA PRO A 276 -11.36 -9.70 -3.04
C PRO A 276 -10.10 -8.99 -2.53
N MET A 277 -9.14 -8.68 -3.42
CA MET A 277 -7.97 -7.87 -3.05
C MET A 277 -8.37 -6.47 -2.59
N LEU A 278 -9.41 -5.88 -3.18
CA LEU A 278 -9.98 -4.61 -2.70
C LEU A 278 -10.64 -4.74 -1.31
N LEU A 279 -11.28 -5.87 -1.01
CA LEU A 279 -11.80 -6.12 0.33
C LEU A 279 -10.66 -6.29 1.36
N VAL A 280 -9.62 -7.02 0.98
CA VAL A 280 -8.40 -7.17 1.80
C VAL A 280 -7.73 -5.81 2.04
N SER A 281 -7.68 -4.92 1.04
CA SER A 281 -7.09 -3.59 1.21
C SER A 281 -7.86 -2.75 2.23
N VAL A 282 -9.19 -2.79 2.21
CA VAL A 282 -10.02 -2.10 3.22
C VAL A 282 -9.85 -2.71 4.60
N PHE A 283 -9.71 -4.03 4.69
CA PHE A 283 -9.37 -4.68 5.95
C PHE A 283 -8.00 -4.22 6.47
N CYS A 284 -6.98 -4.14 5.61
CA CYS A 284 -5.67 -3.62 5.98
C CYS A 284 -5.73 -2.16 6.46
N LEU A 285 -6.54 -1.31 5.81
CA LEU A 285 -6.78 0.07 6.26
C LEU A 285 -7.45 0.11 7.65
N ALA A 286 -8.40 -0.78 7.92
CA ALA A 286 -9.02 -0.89 9.24
C ALA A 286 -8.02 -1.31 10.32
N VAL A 287 -7.10 -2.22 9.98
CA VAL A 287 -5.96 -2.60 10.83
C VAL A 287 -5.05 -1.40 11.08
N ASP A 288 -4.74 -0.59 10.06
CA ASP A 288 -3.92 0.61 10.21
C ASP A 288 -4.56 1.68 11.09
N VAL A 289 -5.86 1.91 10.94
CA VAL A 289 -6.62 2.84 11.79
C VAL A 289 -6.70 2.33 13.23
N ALA A 290 -6.87 1.02 13.43
CA ALA A 290 -6.85 0.42 14.77
C ALA A 290 -5.49 0.59 15.44
N PHE A 291 -4.41 0.29 14.71
CA PHE A 291 -3.03 0.46 15.18
C PHE A 291 -2.72 1.93 15.51
N TYR A 292 -3.08 2.87 14.63
CA TYR A 292 -2.94 4.31 14.87
C TYR A 292 -3.62 4.74 16.18
N ASN A 293 -4.86 4.29 16.42
CA ASN A 293 -5.56 4.65 17.65
C ASN A 293 -4.88 4.12 18.91
N GLU A 294 -4.27 2.93 18.87
CA GLU A 294 -3.49 2.40 19.99
C GLU A 294 -2.19 3.17 20.21
N CYS A 295 -1.48 3.52 19.15
CA CYS A 295 -0.29 4.38 19.25
C CYS A 295 -0.64 5.76 19.82
N ARG A 296 -1.73 6.38 19.34
CA ARG A 296 -2.17 7.69 19.82
C ARG A 296 -2.54 7.66 21.30
N LYS A 297 -3.41 6.73 21.72
CA LYS A 297 -3.85 6.62 23.13
C LYS A 297 -2.69 6.53 24.10
N ALA A 298 -1.67 5.77 23.74
CA ALA A 298 -0.55 5.55 24.64
C ALA A 298 0.61 6.55 24.43
N ALA A 299 0.52 7.44 23.43
CA ALA A 299 1.32 8.66 23.37
C ALA A 299 0.68 9.79 24.19
N GLU A 300 -0.66 9.86 24.24
CA GLU A 300 -1.43 10.83 25.04
C GLU A 300 -1.56 10.42 26.52
N GLY A 301 -1.46 9.11 26.82
CA GLY A 301 -1.56 8.55 28.17
C GLY A 301 -0.23 8.41 28.91
N ASN A 302 0.87 8.93 28.38
CA ASN A 302 2.17 9.00 29.05
C ASN A 302 2.41 10.47 29.41
N PRO A 303 2.00 10.94 30.61
CA PRO A 303 2.24 12.31 31.05
C PRO A 303 3.74 12.61 31.18
#